data_AF-A0A7W0U5B6-F1
#
_entry.id   AF-A0A7W0U5B6-F1
#
_cell.length_a   1.000
_cell.length_b   1.000
_cell.length_c   1.000
_cell.angle_alpha   90.00
_cell.angle_beta   90.00
_cell.angle_gamma   90.00
#
_symmetry.space_group_name_H-M   'P 1'
#
loop_
_entity.id
_entity.type
_entity.pdbx_description
1 polymer ?
#
loop_
_entity_poly.entity_id
_entity_poly.type
_entity_poly.pdbx_seq_one_letter_code
_entity_poly.pdbx_strand_id
1 'polypeptide(L)'
;MRRILLSPAWLIGHLLALAAVATCLRLGWWQLARFESATGSVQNAGYALQWPVFGVFVLVFWAYVIRTELRPPAADAKRPDTPVEDSHTRIVIDEQSDPELAAYNRYLAELHAADTGSKRPD
;
A
#
# COMPACT_ATOMS: atom_id res chain seq x y z
N MET A 1 -13.98 11.93 17.72
CA MET A 1 -13.76 12.10 16.27
C MET A 1 -13.18 13.47 15.90
N ARG A 2 -13.87 14.61 16.12
CA ARG A 2 -13.35 15.96 15.77
C ARG A 2 -11.97 16.31 16.37
N ARG A 3 -11.66 15.79 17.56
CA ARG A 3 -10.40 16.04 18.29
C ARG A 3 -9.15 15.43 17.63
N ILE A 4 -9.31 14.39 16.80
CA ILE A 4 -8.21 13.75 16.07
C ILE A 4 -7.86 14.57 14.82
N LEU A 5 -8.89 15.05 14.12
CA LEU A 5 -8.79 15.87 12.90
C LEU A 5 -8.23 17.28 13.16
N LEU A 6 -8.40 17.80 14.38
CA LEU A 6 -7.88 19.10 14.82
C LEU A 6 -6.56 18.99 15.60
N SER A 7 -5.95 17.80 15.63
CA SER A 7 -4.60 17.68 16.18
C SER A 7 -3.62 18.50 15.32
N PRO A 8 -2.59 19.13 15.92
CA PRO A 8 -1.64 19.96 15.16
C PRO A 8 -0.96 19.18 14.02
N ALA A 9 -0.73 17.87 14.21
CA ALA A 9 -0.20 16.99 13.17
C ALA A 9 -1.14 16.86 11.96
N TRP A 10 -2.45 16.74 12.20
CA TRP A 10 -3.44 16.65 11.13
C TRP A 10 -3.67 17.96 10.39
N LEU A 11 -3.61 19.09 11.10
CA LEU A 11 -3.66 20.41 10.49
C LEU A 11 -2.51 20.61 9.51
N ILE A 12 -1.29 20.19 9.88
CA ILE A 12 -0.14 20.21 8.98
C ILE A 12 -0.40 19.33 7.75
N GLY A 13 -0.96 18.14 7.93
CA GLY A 13 -1.33 17.26 6.83
C GLY A 13 -2.32 17.91 5.85
N HIS A 14 -3.37 18.57 6.37
CA HIS A 14 -4.32 19.32 5.54
C HIS A 14 -3.67 20.47 4.79
N LEU A 15 -2.85 21.27 5.47
CA LEU A 15 -2.13 22.38 4.87
C LEU A 15 -1.19 21.91 3.76
N LEU A 16 -0.48 20.80 3.99
CA LEU A 16 0.43 20.22 3.01
C LEU A 16 -0.32 19.69 1.78
N ALA A 17 -1.43 18.98 1.98
CA ALA A 17 -2.27 18.51 0.88
C ALA A 17 -2.85 19.68 0.06
N LEU A 18 -3.36 20.72 0.73
CA LEU A 18 -3.87 21.93 0.07
C LEU A 18 -2.76 22.67 -0.69
N ALA A 19 -1.57 22.83 -0.09
CA ALA A 19 -0.43 23.46 -0.74
C ALA A 19 0.03 22.68 -1.98
N ALA A 20 0.05 21.36 -1.92
CA ALA A 20 0.38 20.50 -3.05
C ALA A 20 -0.63 20.64 -4.20
N VAL A 21 -1.93 20.63 -3.89
CA VAL A 21 -2.99 20.85 -4.89
C VAL A 21 -2.89 22.24 -5.50
N ALA A 22 -2.74 23.28 -4.68
CA ALA A 22 -2.59 24.66 -5.15
C ALA A 22 -1.36 24.81 -6.06
N THR A 23 -0.26 24.15 -5.72
CA THR A 23 0.96 24.15 -6.55
C THR A 23 0.71 23.47 -7.89
N CYS A 24 0.04 22.31 -7.91
CA CYS A 24 -0.31 21.62 -9.15
C CYS A 24 -1.21 22.49 -10.04
N LEU A 25 -2.27 23.09 -9.48
CA LEU A 25 -3.16 23.94 -10.26
C LEU A 25 -2.46 25.19 -10.79
N ARG A 26 -1.57 25.82 -9.99
CA ARG A 26 -0.76 26.96 -10.41
C ARG A 26 0.18 26.60 -11.56
N LEU A 27 0.82 25.42 -11.50
CA LEU A 27 1.70 24.93 -12.57
C LEU A 27 0.91 24.60 -13.84
N GLY A 28 -0.26 23.97 -13.72
CA GLY A 28 -1.16 23.69 -14.85
C GLY A 28 -1.62 24.97 -15.54
N TRP A 29 -2.06 25.96 -14.75
CA TRP A 29 -2.44 27.28 -15.26
C TRP A 29 -1.30 27.99 -15.98
N TRP A 30 -0.09 27.97 -15.40
CA TRP A 30 1.08 28.56 -16.01
C TRP A 30 1.45 27.89 -17.34
N GLN A 31 1.34 26.55 -17.41
CA GLN A 31 1.57 25.81 -18.65
C GLN A 31 0.53 26.11 -19.72
N LEU A 32 -0.74 26.28 -19.33
CA LEU A 32 -1.80 26.67 -20.25
C LEU A 32 -1.54 28.07 -20.84
N ALA A 33 -1.23 29.05 -19.99
CA ALA A 33 -0.83 30.38 -20.43
C ALA A 33 0.42 30.35 -21.33
N ARG A 34 1.35 29.41 -21.09
CA ARG A 34 2.52 29.22 -21.94
C ARG A 34 2.18 28.58 -23.29
N PHE A 35 1.19 27.68 -23.35
CA PHE A 35 0.71 27.10 -24.60
C PHE A 35 0.06 28.15 -25.52
N GLU A 36 -0.64 29.14 -24.97
CA GLU A 36 -1.30 30.21 -25.74
C GLU A 36 -0.33 31.24 -26.35
N SER A 37 0.93 31.25 -25.91
CA SER A 37 1.96 32.15 -26.43
C SER A 37 2.62 31.61 -27.72
N ALA A 38 3.30 32.46 -28.49
CA ALA A 38 3.85 32.17 -29.84
C ALA A 38 4.84 30.98 -29.96
N THR A 39 5.16 30.29 -28.86
CA THR A 39 6.02 29.09 -28.79
C THR A 39 5.31 27.88 -28.16
N GLY A 40 3.97 27.88 -28.14
CA GLY A 40 3.18 26.76 -27.64
C GLY A 40 3.40 25.47 -28.43
N SER A 41 3.63 24.37 -27.71
CA SER A 41 3.70 23.01 -28.25
C SER A 41 2.62 22.14 -27.62
N VAL A 42 2.14 21.13 -28.35
CA VAL A 42 1.24 20.08 -27.83
C VAL A 42 1.76 19.41 -26.56
N GLN A 43 3.08 19.36 -26.38
CA GLN A 43 3.69 18.86 -25.14
C GLN A 43 3.36 19.74 -23.93
N ASN A 44 3.32 21.07 -24.09
CA ASN A 44 2.94 22.00 -23.01
C ASN A 44 1.47 21.82 -22.62
N ALA A 45 0.59 21.57 -23.59
CA ALA A 45 -0.81 21.25 -23.33
C ALA A 45 -0.97 19.94 -22.54
N GLY A 46 -0.19 18.92 -22.89
CA GLY A 46 -0.11 17.66 -22.12
C GLY A 46 0.28 17.92 -20.66
N TYR A 47 1.32 18.71 -20.41
CA TYR A 47 1.71 19.08 -19.05
C TYR A 47 0.65 19.93 -18.33
N ALA A 48 -0.01 20.85 -19.03
CA ALA A 48 -1.08 21.67 -18.47
C ALA A 48 -2.25 20.83 -17.93
N LEU A 49 -2.57 19.71 -18.59
CA LEU A 49 -3.57 18.73 -18.13
C LEU A 49 -3.03 17.75 -17.09
N GLN A 50 -1.76 17.36 -17.21
CA GLN A 50 -1.11 16.44 -16.27
C GLN A 50 -1.10 17.00 -14.84
N TRP A 51 -0.82 18.29 -14.67
CA TRP A 51 -0.75 18.90 -13.34
C TRP A 51 -2.08 18.82 -12.55
N PRO A 52 -3.24 19.20 -13.11
CA PRO A 52 -4.55 18.97 -12.49
C PRO A 52 -4.83 17.51 -12.12
N VAL A 53 -4.44 16.55 -12.97
CA VAL A 53 -4.59 15.11 -12.68
C VAL A 53 -3.82 14.73 -11.42
N PHE A 54 -2.58 15.21 -11.26
CA PHE A 54 -1.83 15.03 -10.02
C PHE A 54 -2.48 15.73 -8.82
N GLY A 55 -3.07 16.91 -9.00
CA GLY A 55 -3.86 17.58 -7.96
C GLY A 55 -5.04 16.71 -7.48
N VAL A 56 -5.78 16.11 -8.41
CA VAL A 56 -6.89 15.18 -8.09
C VAL A 56 -6.35 13.92 -7.41
N PHE A 57 -5.23 13.36 -7.88
CA PHE A 57 -4.58 12.22 -7.24
C PHE A 57 -4.22 12.51 -5.79
N VAL A 58 -3.63 13.68 -5.49
CA VAL A 58 -3.33 14.10 -4.13
C VAL A 58 -4.59 14.19 -3.28
N LEU A 59 -5.70 14.73 -3.80
CA LEU A 59 -6.97 14.79 -3.08
C LEU A 59 -7.51 13.40 -2.76
N VAL A 60 -7.48 12.47 -3.72
CA VAL A 60 -7.94 11.09 -3.54
C VAL A 60 -7.06 10.36 -2.52
N PHE A 61 -5.74 10.46 -2.67
CA PHE A 61 -4.78 9.88 -1.74
C PHE A 61 -4.95 10.43 -0.33
N TRP A 62 -5.08 11.76 -0.18
CA TRP A 62 -5.30 12.38 1.11
C TRP A 62 -6.64 11.93 1.72
N ALA A 63 -7.72 11.90 0.93
CA ALA A 63 -9.01 11.38 1.38
C ALA A 63 -8.96 9.89 1.77
N TYR A 64 -8.11 9.09 1.12
CA TYR A 64 -7.84 7.70 1.51
C TYR A 64 -7.15 7.63 2.87
N VAL A 65 -6.06 8.39 3.07
CA VAL A 65 -5.36 8.47 4.37
C VAL A 65 -6.34 8.88 5.47
N ILE A 66 -7.14 9.92 5.23
CA ILE A 66 -8.15 10.37 6.19
C ILE A 66 -9.13 9.24 6.55
N ARG A 67 -9.62 8.52 5.54
CA ARG A 67 -10.57 7.42 5.75
C ARG A 67 -9.95 6.27 6.53
N THR A 68 -8.70 5.93 6.25
CA THR A 68 -7.99 4.82 6.91
C THR A 68 -7.77 5.13 8.39
N GLU A 69 -7.32 6.33 8.72
CA GLU A 69 -7.09 6.76 10.10
C GLU A 69 -8.39 6.92 10.92
N LEU A 70 -9.51 7.23 10.24
CA LEU A 70 -10.81 7.36 10.89
C LEU A 70 -11.54 6.03 11.07
N ARG A 71 -11.11 4.95 10.42
CA ARG A 71 -11.69 3.61 10.58
C ARG A 71 -11.33 3.06 11.97
N PRO A 72 -12.32 2.84 12.86
CA PRO A 72 -12.05 2.24 14.16
C PRO A 72 -11.59 0.78 13.98
N PRO A 73 -10.62 0.27 14.77
CA PRO A 73 -10.23 -1.14 14.72
C PRO A 73 -11.40 -2.10 14.98
N ALA A 74 -12.43 -1.64 15.72
CA ALA A 74 -13.66 -2.39 15.95
C ALA A 74 -14.56 -2.55 14.70
N ALA A 75 -14.39 -1.73 13.66
CA ALA A 75 -15.11 -1.88 12.40
C ALA A 75 -14.57 -3.05 11.57
N ASP A 76 -13.29 -3.38 11.69
CA ASP A 76 -12.70 -4.60 11.12
C ASP A 76 -13.02 -5.84 11.97
N ALA A 77 -13.16 -5.69 13.29
CA ALA A 77 -13.58 -6.77 14.20
C ALA A 77 -15.04 -7.25 13.98
N LYS A 78 -15.82 -6.55 13.15
CA LYS A 78 -17.22 -6.91 12.82
C LYS A 78 -17.39 -7.46 11.40
N ARG A 79 -16.30 -7.60 10.64
CA ARG A 79 -16.32 -8.43 9.43
C ARG A 79 -16.58 -9.86 9.95
N PRO A 80 -17.72 -10.51 9.63
CA PRO A 80 -17.85 -11.92 9.92
C PRO A 80 -16.64 -12.60 9.29
N ASP A 81 -16.07 -13.57 9.99
CA ASP A 81 -15.12 -14.51 9.43
C ASP A 81 -15.78 -15.25 8.26
N THR A 82 -16.04 -14.58 7.13
CA THR A 82 -15.69 -15.21 5.86
C THR A 82 -14.21 -15.45 6.02
N PRO A 83 -13.76 -16.73 6.07
CA PRO A 83 -12.35 -17.03 5.96
C PRO A 83 -11.85 -16.18 4.82
N VAL A 84 -10.94 -15.26 5.13
CA VAL A 84 -10.17 -14.61 4.08
C VAL A 84 -9.45 -15.79 3.46
N GLU A 85 -9.99 -16.27 2.34
CA GLU A 85 -9.29 -17.14 1.44
C GLU A 85 -8.14 -16.30 0.93
N ASP A 86 -7.09 -16.36 1.74
CA ASP A 86 -5.82 -15.71 1.58
C ASP A 86 -5.35 -16.10 0.18
N SER A 87 -5.57 -15.20 -0.78
CA SER A 87 -5.22 -15.41 -2.18
C SER A 87 -3.70 -15.32 -2.40
N HIS A 88 -2.92 -15.38 -1.32
CA HIS A 88 -1.59 -15.96 -1.36
C HIS A 88 -1.78 -17.46 -1.48
N THR A 89 -1.76 -17.99 -2.70
CA THR A 89 -1.71 -19.40 -3.07
C THR A 89 -1.18 -20.30 -1.95
N ARG A 90 -2.03 -20.64 -0.97
CA ARG A 90 -1.73 -21.69 -0.03
C ARG A 90 -2.09 -22.92 -0.83
N ILE A 91 -1.08 -23.47 -1.51
CA ILE A 91 -1.13 -24.87 -1.89
C ILE A 91 -1.29 -25.60 -0.56
N VAL A 92 -2.52 -25.94 -0.22
CA VAL A 92 -2.81 -26.84 0.88
C VAL A 92 -2.39 -28.20 0.35
N ILE A 93 -1.10 -28.51 0.50
CA ILE A 93 -0.62 -29.88 0.39
C ILE A 93 -1.22 -30.55 1.62
N ASP A 94 -2.16 -31.48 1.41
CA ASP A 94 -2.67 -32.34 2.47
C ASP A 94 -1.55 -33.28 2.90
N GLU A 95 -0.67 -32.75 3.75
CA GLU A 95 0.56 -33.34 4.29
C GLU A 95 0.34 -34.70 4.95
N GLN A 96 -0.89 -34.98 5.41
CA GLN A 96 -1.23 -36.27 6.02
C GLN A 96 -1.58 -37.36 5.00
N SER A 97 -1.97 -36.99 3.78
CA SER A 97 -2.44 -37.95 2.76
C SER A 97 -1.34 -38.40 1.78
N ASP A 98 -0.23 -37.65 1.68
CA ASP A 98 0.85 -37.93 0.75
C ASP A 98 1.95 -38.82 1.37
N PRO A 99 2.04 -40.11 0.98
CA PRO A 99 3.04 -41.03 1.51
C PRO A 99 4.49 -40.61 1.17
N GLU A 100 4.70 -39.79 0.14
CA GLU A 100 6.03 -39.31 -0.26
C GLU A 100 6.55 -38.25 0.72
N LEU A 101 5.71 -37.29 1.13
CA LEU A 101 6.06 -36.30 2.15
C LEU A 101 6.37 -36.94 3.50
N ALA A 102 5.61 -37.97 3.89
CA ALA A 102 5.87 -38.72 5.12
C ALA A 102 7.23 -39.47 5.08
N ALA A 103 7.66 -39.95 3.91
CA ALA A 103 8.99 -40.53 3.74
C ALA A 103 10.09 -39.46 3.81
N TYR A 104 9.87 -38.30 3.19
CA TYR A 104 10.82 -37.19 3.20
C TYR A 104 11.04 -36.60 4.59
N ASN A 105 9.97 -36.38 5.35
CA ASN A 105 10.05 -35.87 6.72
C ASN A 105 10.78 -36.85 7.67
N ARG A 106 10.65 -38.17 7.45
CA ARG A 106 11.45 -39.19 8.16
C ARG A 106 12.94 -39.12 7.78
N TYR A 107 13.24 -38.97 6.49
CA TYR A 107 14.62 -38.81 6.03
C TYR A 107 15.29 -37.56 6.60
N LEU A 108 14.58 -36.42 6.63
CA LEU A 108 15.07 -35.20 7.28
C LEU A 108 15.30 -35.39 8.78
N ALA A 109 14.42 -36.12 9.47
CA ALA A 109 14.58 -36.42 10.90
C ALA A 109 15.80 -37.31 11.17
N GLU A 110 16.07 -38.30 10.32
CA GLU A 110 17.26 -39.15 10.38
C GLU A 110 18.55 -38.35 10.16
N LEU A 111 18.57 -37.46 9.17
CA LEU A 111 19.73 -36.61 8.88
C LEU A 111 19.98 -35.60 10.02
N HIS A 112 18.92 -35.02 10.57
CA HIS A 112 19.01 -34.13 11.73
C HIS A 112 19.54 -34.86 12.97
N ALA A 113 19.08 -36.09 13.22
CA ALA A 113 19.60 -36.92 14.30
C ALA A 113 21.09 -37.27 14.10
N ALA A 114 21.51 -37.53 12.86
CA ALA A 114 22.91 -37.78 12.52
C ALA A 114 23.81 -36.54 12.71
N ASP A 115 23.38 -35.34 12.29
CA ASP A 115 24.15 -34.09 12.53
C ASP A 115 24.24 -33.75 14.02
N THR A 116 23.13 -33.90 14.74
CA THR A 116 23.07 -33.63 16.19
C THR A 116 23.89 -34.64 16.99
N GLY A 117 23.93 -35.91 16.54
CA GLY A 117 24.78 -36.96 17.10
C GLY A 117 26.27 -36.77 16.80
N SER A 118 26.61 -36.24 15.62
CA SER A 118 27.98 -35.92 15.22
C SER A 118 28.56 -34.68 15.92
N LYS A 119 27.70 -33.79 16.45
CA LYS A 119 28.07 -32.57 17.19
C LYS A 119 28.18 -32.75 18.71
N ARG A 120 28.39 -33.97 19.21
CA ARG A 120 28.67 -34.21 20.64
C ARG A 120 30.19 -34.04 20.90
N PRO A 121 30.66 -32.92 21.48
CA PRO A 121 32.02 -32.84 22.02
C PRO A 121 32.11 -33.72 23.28
N ASP A 122 33.17 -34.50 23.36
CA ASP A 122 33.72 -35.13 24.56
C ASP A 122 34.13 -34.10 25.63
#